data_AF-A0A7X6QHP7-F1
#
_entry.id   AF-A0A7X6QHP7-F1
#
_cell.length_a   1.000
_cell.length_b   1.000
_cell.length_c   1.000
_cell.angle_alpha   90.00
_cell.angle_beta   90.00
_cell.angle_gamma   90.00
#
_symmetry.space_group_name_H-M   'P 1'
#
loop_
_entity.id
_entity.type
_entity.pdbx_description
1 polymer ?
#
loop_
_entity_poly.entity_id
_entity_poly.type
_entity_poly.pdbx_seq_one_letter_code
_entity_poly.pdbx_strand_id
1 'polypeptide(L)'
;MKPDVFIAATLRKRTPDYDTSWAPLVIGLGPGIEAGKHAHVVIETKRGHYLGRLIHQGEAIANTGIPGSIGGVDKDRVLRAPQAGVTRNLHGIGDLVAAGDVILTVDGQPVKTLIPGVVRGLIADGFNVKKGQKLGDVDPRGDADYTRTISDKGRTIAGGVLESILAHFAKQNI
;
A
#
# COMPACT_ATOMS: atom_id res chain seq x y z
N MET A 1 19.24 -17.88 1.40
CA MET A 1 18.91 -17.66 -0.03
C MET A 1 19.76 -16.49 -0.53
N LYS A 2 20.28 -16.53 -1.75
CA LYS A 2 20.99 -15.42 -2.40
C LYS A 2 20.22 -15.02 -3.67
N PRO A 3 19.36 -13.99 -3.63
CA PRO A 3 18.55 -13.61 -4.77
C PRO A 3 19.32 -12.72 -5.75
N ASP A 4 19.01 -12.80 -7.04
CA ASP A 4 19.53 -11.87 -8.05
C ASP A 4 18.92 -10.46 -7.91
N VAL A 5 17.67 -10.41 -7.44
CA VAL A 5 16.92 -9.17 -7.21
C VAL A 5 16.26 -9.19 -5.84
N PHE A 6 16.49 -8.14 -5.05
CA PHE A 6 15.77 -7.90 -3.80
C PHE A 6 14.88 -6.66 -3.95
N ILE A 7 13.58 -6.80 -3.66
CA ILE A 7 12.61 -5.71 -3.79
C ILE A 7 12.00 -5.42 -2.42
N ALA A 8 12.29 -4.24 -1.87
CA ALA A 8 11.72 -3.77 -0.62
C ALA A 8 10.30 -3.19 -0.82
N ALA A 9 9.32 -4.07 -1.07
CA ALA A 9 7.93 -3.70 -1.30
C ALA A 9 7.07 -3.56 -0.04
N THR A 10 7.69 -3.69 1.14
CA THR A 10 6.97 -3.67 2.42
C THR A 10 6.52 -2.27 2.86
N LEU A 11 7.05 -1.21 2.23
CA LEU A 11 6.74 0.20 2.56
C LEU A 11 6.84 0.49 4.07
N ARG A 12 7.79 -0.18 4.75
CA ARG A 12 8.03 0.06 6.17
C ARG A 12 8.59 1.46 6.28
N LYS A 13 7.83 2.36 6.90
CA LYS A 13 8.17 3.78 7.12
C LYS A 13 9.22 3.93 8.23
N ARG A 14 10.28 3.11 8.17
CA ARG A 14 11.37 3.01 9.15
C ARG A 14 12.66 2.77 8.38
N THR A 15 13.79 3.02 9.03
CA THR A 15 15.11 2.78 8.45
C THR A 15 15.24 1.35 7.90
N PRO A 16 15.72 1.18 6.66
CA PRO A 16 16.03 -0.13 6.09
C PRO A 16 17.01 -0.93 6.96
N ASP A 17 16.76 -2.22 7.07
CA ASP A 17 17.66 -3.23 7.65
C ASP A 17 18.43 -4.00 6.56
N TYR A 18 18.46 -3.45 5.35
CA TYR A 18 19.11 -3.98 4.15
C TYR A 18 19.88 -2.85 3.45
N ASP A 19 20.82 -3.26 2.59
CA ASP A 19 21.58 -2.36 1.73
C ASP A 19 21.80 -3.02 0.36
N THR A 20 22.57 -2.35 -0.51
CA THR A 20 22.88 -2.80 -1.87
C THR A 20 23.63 -4.13 -1.94
N SER A 21 24.24 -4.62 -0.87
CA SER A 21 24.97 -5.89 -0.85
C SER A 21 24.08 -7.13 -0.80
N TRP A 22 22.79 -6.97 -0.52
CA TRP A 22 21.85 -8.09 -0.35
C TRP A 22 21.50 -8.81 -1.65
N ALA A 23 21.67 -8.15 -2.80
CA ALA A 23 21.45 -8.70 -4.13
C ALA A 23 22.18 -7.87 -5.19
N PRO A 24 22.54 -8.44 -6.36
CA PRO A 24 23.00 -7.68 -7.52
C PRO A 24 22.12 -6.46 -7.85
N LEU A 25 20.79 -6.61 -7.69
CA LEU A 25 19.85 -5.50 -7.82
C LEU A 25 18.91 -5.40 -6.61
N VAL A 26 19.18 -4.46 -5.73
CA VAL A 26 18.29 -3.98 -4.66
C VAL A 26 17.40 -2.81 -5.13
N ILE A 27 16.08 -2.97 -5.08
CA ILE A 27 15.05 -1.97 -5.43
C ILE A 27 14.25 -1.57 -4.19
N GLY A 28 14.20 -0.27 -3.89
CA GLY A 28 13.34 0.31 -2.86
C GLY A 28 12.00 0.78 -3.43
N LEU A 29 10.89 0.58 -2.73
CA LEU A 29 9.62 1.22 -3.08
C LEU A 29 9.25 2.28 -2.05
N GLY A 30 9.10 3.53 -2.49
CA GLY A 30 8.54 4.60 -1.68
C GLY A 30 9.50 5.25 -0.66
N PRO A 31 8.96 6.06 0.26
CA PRO A 31 9.76 6.94 1.12
C PRO A 31 10.52 6.21 2.22
N GLY A 32 11.58 6.84 2.73
CA GLY A 32 12.44 6.30 3.79
C GLY A 32 13.49 5.31 3.29
N ILE A 33 13.67 5.23 1.97
CA ILE A 33 14.70 4.44 1.30
C ILE A 33 15.45 5.39 0.38
N GLU A 34 16.78 5.32 0.41
CA GLU A 34 17.68 6.22 -0.31
C GLU A 34 18.45 5.44 -1.37
N ALA A 35 18.28 5.84 -2.63
CA ALA A 35 19.02 5.30 -3.75
C ALA A 35 20.49 5.77 -3.69
N GLY A 36 21.41 4.83 -3.89
CA GLY A 36 22.86 5.02 -3.72
C GLY A 36 23.36 4.69 -2.31
N LYS A 37 22.46 4.47 -1.34
CA LYS A 37 22.81 4.10 0.04
C LYS A 37 22.17 2.78 0.48
N HIS A 38 20.84 2.72 0.44
CA HIS A 38 20.07 1.56 0.87
C HIS A 38 19.66 0.65 -0.30
N ALA A 39 19.49 1.23 -1.48
CA ALA A 39 19.08 0.52 -2.71
C ALA A 39 19.82 1.08 -3.93
N HIS A 40 19.88 0.32 -5.02
CA HIS A 40 20.43 0.83 -6.29
C HIS A 40 19.46 1.79 -6.98
N VAL A 41 18.16 1.59 -6.76
CA VAL A 41 17.10 2.39 -7.34
C VAL A 41 15.90 2.41 -6.40
N VAL A 42 15.23 3.54 -6.33
CA VAL A 42 13.96 3.71 -5.60
C VAL A 42 12.85 4.04 -6.58
N ILE A 43 11.70 3.40 -6.43
CA ILE A 43 10.51 3.67 -7.26
C ILE A 43 9.58 4.60 -6.47
N GLU A 44 9.16 5.70 -7.09
CA GLU A 44 8.20 6.64 -6.51
C GLU A 44 6.81 5.97 -6.35
N THR A 45 6.20 6.14 -5.17
CA THR A 45 4.91 5.51 -4.81
C THR A 45 3.83 6.51 -4.43
N LYS A 46 4.14 7.81 -4.36
CA LYS A 46 3.16 8.88 -4.18
C LYS A 46 2.39 9.07 -5.47
N ARG A 47 1.06 9.06 -5.37
CA ARG A 47 0.19 9.39 -6.52
C ARG A 47 0.49 10.82 -6.98
N GLY A 48 0.56 11.01 -8.30
CA GLY A 48 0.88 12.27 -8.94
C GLY A 48 1.75 12.06 -10.18
N HIS A 49 2.29 13.16 -10.69
CA HIS A 49 3.03 13.20 -11.95
C HIS A 49 4.24 12.24 -11.99
N TYR A 50 4.87 11.96 -10.85
CA TYR A 50 6.08 11.14 -10.77
C TYR A 50 5.83 9.70 -10.35
N LEU A 51 4.58 9.24 -10.24
CA LEU A 51 4.26 7.88 -9.80
C LEU A 51 4.96 6.83 -10.70
N GLY A 52 5.68 5.87 -10.10
CA GLY A 52 6.40 4.81 -10.81
C GLY A 52 7.77 5.22 -11.36
N ARG A 53 8.18 6.48 -11.21
CA ARG A 53 9.49 6.96 -11.67
C ARG A 53 10.63 6.25 -10.94
N LEU A 54 11.66 5.89 -11.70
CA LEU A 54 12.94 5.38 -11.19
C LEU A 54 13.80 6.55 -10.67
N ILE A 55 14.25 6.42 -9.42
CA ILE A 55 15.12 7.36 -8.72
C ILE A 55 16.45 6.65 -8.47
N HIS A 56 17.50 7.08 -9.18
CA HIS A 56 18.83 6.49 -9.08
C HIS A 56 19.71 7.14 -8.00
N GLN A 57 19.32 8.33 -7.51
CA GLN A 57 20.01 9.03 -6.43
C GLN A 57 18.98 9.77 -5.57
N GLY A 58 19.09 9.65 -4.24
CA GLY A 58 18.18 10.29 -3.29
C GLY A 58 16.94 9.46 -2.97
N GLU A 59 15.88 10.11 -2.48
CA GLU A 59 14.68 9.43 -1.94
C GLU A 59 13.40 9.75 -2.73
N ALA A 60 12.40 8.87 -2.61
CA ALA A 60 11.03 9.18 -3.03
C ALA A 60 10.38 10.25 -2.15
N ILE A 61 9.29 10.85 -2.63
CA ILE A 61 8.57 11.88 -1.88
C ILE A 61 8.09 11.33 -0.52
N ALA A 62 8.39 12.09 0.53
CA ALA A 62 8.03 11.76 1.90
C ALA A 62 6.53 11.44 2.07
N ASN A 63 6.23 10.48 2.96
CA ASN A 63 4.86 10.09 3.25
C ASN A 63 4.08 11.25 3.88
N THR A 64 3.03 11.73 3.21
CA THR A 64 2.19 12.85 3.67
C THR A 64 1.21 12.46 4.79
N GLY A 65 0.99 11.16 5.02
CA GLY A 65 -0.02 10.68 5.97
C GLY A 65 -1.47 10.80 5.50
N ILE A 66 -1.70 11.43 4.35
CA ILE A 66 -3.02 11.63 3.75
C ILE A 66 -3.27 10.52 2.72
N PRO A 67 -4.35 9.73 2.85
CA PRO A 67 -4.72 8.75 1.83
C PRO A 67 -4.97 9.44 0.47
N GLY A 68 -4.53 8.84 -0.63
CA GLY A 68 -4.90 9.33 -1.96
C GLY A 68 -6.42 9.24 -2.16
N SER A 69 -6.99 10.26 -2.81
CA SER A 69 -8.39 10.28 -3.23
C SER A 69 -8.69 9.14 -4.20
N ILE A 70 -9.83 8.48 -4.02
CA ILE A 70 -10.39 7.50 -4.93
C ILE A 70 -11.83 7.94 -5.19
N GLY A 71 -12.19 8.15 -6.46
CA GLY A 71 -13.53 8.63 -6.82
C GLY A 71 -13.92 9.96 -6.16
N GLY A 72 -12.95 10.82 -5.83
CA GLY A 72 -13.19 12.09 -5.13
C GLY A 72 -13.15 12.02 -3.60
N VAL A 73 -13.11 10.82 -3.00
CA VAL A 73 -13.12 10.64 -1.53
C VAL A 73 -11.74 10.21 -1.01
N ASP A 74 -11.25 10.83 0.07
CA ASP A 74 -9.91 10.59 0.62
C ASP A 74 -9.89 9.84 1.97
N LYS A 75 -10.25 10.49 3.08
CA LYS A 75 -10.13 9.98 4.45
C LYS A 75 -11.39 9.22 4.89
N ASP A 76 -12.55 9.67 4.45
CA ASP A 76 -13.85 9.12 4.86
C ASP A 76 -14.06 7.67 4.41
N ARG A 77 -13.26 7.24 3.44
CA ARG A 77 -13.24 5.87 2.93
C ARG A 77 -12.50 4.89 3.86
N VAL A 78 -11.70 5.37 4.81
CA VAL A 78 -10.82 4.54 5.65
C VAL A 78 -11.46 4.25 6.99
N LEU A 79 -11.62 2.97 7.31
CA LEU A 79 -12.13 2.50 8.60
C LEU A 79 -11.00 2.50 9.63
N ARG A 80 -11.28 3.01 10.84
CA ARG A 80 -10.31 3.08 11.94
C ARG A 80 -10.88 2.54 13.23
N ALA A 81 -10.02 1.94 14.04
CA ALA A 81 -10.40 1.39 15.33
C ALA A 81 -10.80 2.51 16.31
N PRO A 82 -12.01 2.47 16.89
CA PRO A 82 -12.44 3.46 17.87
C PRO A 82 -11.69 3.29 19.21
N GLN A 83 -11.26 2.06 19.49
CA GLN A 83 -10.54 1.66 20.70
C GLN A 83 -9.52 0.54 20.39
N ALA A 84 -8.73 0.15 21.39
CA ALA A 84 -7.97 -1.09 21.32
C ALA A 84 -8.91 -2.27 21.63
N GLY A 85 -8.66 -3.43 21.04
CA GLY A 85 -9.50 -4.63 21.25
C GLY A 85 -9.36 -5.65 20.12
N VAL A 86 -10.25 -6.64 20.11
CA VAL A 86 -10.32 -7.70 19.11
C VAL A 86 -11.37 -7.38 18.05
N THR A 87 -11.00 -7.54 16.77
CA THR A 87 -11.89 -7.30 15.64
C THR A 87 -12.88 -8.45 15.44
N ARG A 88 -14.12 -8.12 15.08
CA ARG A 88 -15.11 -9.06 14.53
C ARG A 88 -15.73 -8.51 13.26
N ASN A 89 -15.48 -9.16 12.13
CA ASN A 89 -15.98 -8.72 10.82
C ASN A 89 -17.44 -9.11 10.62
N LEU A 90 -18.25 -8.17 10.10
CA LEU A 90 -19.65 -8.39 9.74
C LEU A 90 -19.87 -8.41 8.22
N HIS A 91 -18.92 -7.84 7.48
CA HIS A 91 -18.85 -7.86 6.01
C HIS A 91 -17.50 -8.40 5.54
N GLY A 92 -17.46 -8.88 4.30
CA GLY A 92 -16.26 -9.34 3.61
C GLY A 92 -15.74 -8.35 2.57
N ILE A 93 -14.51 -8.59 2.09
CA ILE A 93 -14.00 -7.89 0.91
C ILE A 93 -14.86 -8.26 -0.31
N GLY A 94 -15.33 -7.27 -1.04
CA GLY A 94 -16.22 -7.43 -2.20
C GLY A 94 -17.68 -7.09 -1.91
N ASP A 95 -18.08 -6.98 -0.63
CA ASP A 95 -19.45 -6.64 -0.26
C ASP A 95 -19.76 -5.18 -0.59
N LEU A 96 -20.95 -4.97 -1.17
CA LEU A 96 -21.54 -3.64 -1.36
C LEU A 96 -22.19 -3.18 -0.05
N VAL A 97 -21.91 -1.94 0.35
CA VAL A 97 -22.36 -1.36 1.62
C VAL A 97 -22.88 0.07 1.42
N ALA A 98 -23.81 0.47 2.28
CA ALA A 98 -24.34 1.82 2.36
C ALA A 98 -23.65 2.63 3.47
N ALA A 99 -23.73 3.96 3.37
CA ALA A 99 -23.26 4.83 4.46
C ALA A 99 -24.02 4.52 5.75
N GLY A 100 -23.30 4.35 6.86
CA GLY A 100 -23.86 3.99 8.16
C GLY A 100 -23.86 2.49 8.47
N ASP A 101 -23.61 1.62 7.49
CA ASP A 101 -23.49 0.18 7.73
C ASP A 101 -22.31 -0.14 8.65
N VAL A 102 -22.51 -1.11 9.56
CA VAL A 102 -21.48 -1.58 10.49
C VAL A 102 -20.64 -2.65 9.81
N ILE A 103 -19.41 -2.31 9.43
CA ILE A 103 -18.53 -3.21 8.67
C ILE A 103 -17.92 -4.29 9.56
N LEU A 104 -17.56 -3.91 10.78
CA LEU A 104 -16.95 -4.77 11.79
C LEU A 104 -17.17 -4.15 13.18
N THR A 105 -16.88 -4.90 14.23
CA THR A 105 -16.81 -4.40 15.60
C THR A 105 -15.41 -4.57 16.21
N VAL A 106 -15.06 -3.75 17.20
CA VAL A 106 -13.85 -3.90 18.03
C VAL A 106 -14.28 -4.04 19.49
N ASP A 107 -14.16 -5.23 20.06
CA ASP A 107 -14.75 -5.60 21.37
C ASP A 107 -16.22 -5.16 21.49
N GLY A 108 -17.01 -5.47 20.46
CA GLY A 108 -18.44 -5.14 20.39
C GLY A 108 -18.75 -3.69 20.00
N GLN A 109 -17.78 -2.77 19.99
CA GLN A 109 -18.01 -1.39 19.53
C GLN A 109 -18.10 -1.33 18.00
N PRO A 110 -19.18 -0.79 17.42
CA PRO A 110 -19.40 -0.80 15.97
C PRO A 110 -18.47 0.16 15.23
N VAL A 111 -17.94 -0.29 14.10
CA VAL A 111 -17.18 0.54 13.16
C VAL A 111 -17.99 0.66 11.87
N LYS A 112 -18.50 1.87 11.63
CA LYS A 112 -19.37 2.18 10.50
C LYS A 112 -18.59 2.76 9.33
N THR A 113 -19.04 2.48 8.12
CA THR A 113 -18.58 3.24 6.94
C THR A 113 -19.30 4.59 6.88
N LEU A 114 -18.60 5.63 6.44
CA LEU A 114 -19.16 6.97 6.23
C LEU A 114 -19.67 7.19 4.80
N ILE A 115 -19.33 6.28 3.88
CA ILE A 115 -19.67 6.37 2.46
C ILE A 115 -20.24 5.04 1.95
N PRO A 116 -21.08 5.07 0.91
CA PRO A 116 -21.45 3.85 0.19
C PRO A 116 -20.28 3.38 -0.69
N GLY A 117 -20.29 2.10 -1.06
CA GLY A 117 -19.31 1.54 -1.98
C GLY A 117 -19.06 0.06 -1.74
N VAL A 118 -17.88 -0.43 -2.13
CA VAL A 118 -17.46 -1.82 -1.90
C VAL A 118 -16.39 -1.89 -0.83
N VAL A 119 -16.52 -2.81 0.13
CA VAL A 119 -15.43 -3.11 1.08
C VAL A 119 -14.24 -3.67 0.30
N ARG A 120 -13.14 -2.93 0.24
CA ARG A 120 -11.96 -3.28 -0.58
C ARG A 120 -10.77 -3.77 0.23
N GLY A 121 -10.60 -3.23 1.43
CA GLY A 121 -9.58 -3.67 2.38
C GLY A 121 -10.23 -3.95 3.71
N LEU A 122 -9.84 -5.04 4.36
CA LEU A 122 -10.36 -5.41 5.66
C LEU A 122 -9.29 -6.15 6.46
N ILE A 123 -9.16 -5.79 7.73
CA ILE A 123 -8.30 -6.47 8.68
C ILE A 123 -8.86 -7.87 8.96
N ALA A 124 -7.99 -8.81 9.32
CA ALA A 124 -8.42 -10.15 9.66
C ALA A 124 -9.38 -10.14 10.86
N ASP A 125 -10.31 -11.09 10.85
CA ASP A 125 -11.18 -11.38 11.99
C ASP A 125 -10.34 -11.88 13.18
N GLY A 126 -10.72 -11.52 14.41
CA GLY A 126 -10.01 -11.93 15.62
C GLY A 126 -8.65 -11.24 15.86
N PHE A 127 -8.35 -10.16 15.14
CA PHE A 127 -7.06 -9.47 15.24
C PHE A 127 -7.04 -8.43 16.36
N ASN A 128 -5.93 -8.36 17.10
CA ASN A 128 -5.71 -7.35 18.14
C ASN A 128 -5.29 -6.01 17.53
N VAL A 129 -6.07 -4.96 17.77
CA VAL A 129 -5.84 -3.63 17.20
C VAL A 129 -5.62 -2.57 18.27
N LYS A 130 -4.95 -1.49 17.90
CA LYS A 130 -4.81 -0.27 18.71
C LYS A 130 -5.83 0.78 18.26
N LYS A 131 -6.22 1.67 19.18
CA LYS A 131 -7.04 2.85 18.83
C LYS A 131 -6.43 3.63 17.66
N GLY A 132 -7.26 4.00 16.69
CA GLY A 132 -6.89 4.73 15.49
C GLY A 132 -6.22 3.89 14.39
N GLN A 133 -5.91 2.61 14.66
CA GLN A 133 -5.33 1.70 13.66
C GLN A 133 -6.29 1.54 12.48
N LYS A 134 -5.73 1.52 11.26
CA LYS A 134 -6.52 1.27 10.04
C LYS A 134 -7.05 -0.17 10.09
N LEU A 135 -8.35 -0.32 9.91
CA LEU A 135 -9.05 -1.60 9.89
C LEU A 135 -9.49 -2.02 8.50
N GLY A 136 -9.59 -1.08 7.57
CA GLY A 136 -10.07 -1.36 6.23
C GLY A 136 -10.31 -0.10 5.43
N ASP A 137 -10.88 -0.27 4.24
CA ASP A 137 -11.39 0.82 3.43
C ASP A 137 -12.51 0.38 2.49
N VAL A 138 -13.43 1.32 2.25
CA VAL A 138 -14.51 1.23 1.27
C VAL A 138 -14.08 1.95 -0.01
N ASP A 139 -14.33 1.36 -1.17
CA ASP A 139 -14.09 1.98 -2.47
C ASP A 139 -15.40 2.61 -2.98
N PRO A 140 -15.48 3.95 -3.09
CA PRO A 140 -16.71 4.64 -3.47
C PRO A 140 -17.13 4.40 -4.92
N ARG A 141 -16.27 3.80 -5.75
CA ARG A 141 -16.60 3.47 -7.14
C ARG A 141 -17.60 2.31 -7.25
N GLY A 142 -17.78 1.54 -6.18
CA GLY A 142 -18.82 0.51 -6.11
C GLY A 142 -18.59 -0.74 -6.97
N ASP A 143 -17.42 -0.87 -7.60
CA ASP A 143 -17.08 -2.00 -8.47
C ASP A 143 -16.32 -3.08 -7.70
N ALA A 144 -16.96 -4.23 -7.50
CA ALA A 144 -16.40 -5.36 -6.77
C ALA A 144 -15.21 -6.02 -7.50
N ASP A 145 -15.12 -5.92 -8.83
CA ASP A 145 -14.01 -6.49 -9.60
C ASP A 145 -12.69 -5.80 -9.28
N TYR A 146 -12.72 -4.57 -8.75
CA TYR A 146 -11.53 -3.89 -8.27
C TYR A 146 -10.91 -4.53 -7.02
N THR A 147 -11.60 -5.43 -6.34
CA THR A 147 -11.01 -6.24 -5.25
C THR A 147 -10.13 -7.38 -5.80
N ARG A 148 -10.30 -7.74 -7.08
CA ARG A 148 -9.64 -8.88 -7.73
C ARG A 148 -8.60 -8.47 -8.76
N THR A 149 -8.45 -7.17 -9.00
CA THR A 149 -7.55 -6.62 -10.03
C THR A 149 -6.51 -5.69 -9.43
N ILE A 150 -5.35 -5.59 -10.10
CA ILE A 150 -4.28 -4.67 -9.69
C ILE A 150 -4.72 -3.24 -10.00
N SER A 151 -4.68 -2.38 -8.99
CA SER A 151 -4.96 -0.94 -9.16
C SER A 151 -4.03 -0.29 -10.19
N ASP A 152 -4.49 0.79 -10.79
CA ASP A 152 -3.69 1.71 -11.60
C ASP A 152 -2.32 2.00 -10.97
N LYS A 153 -2.31 2.40 -9.70
CA LYS A 153 -1.11 2.68 -8.92
C LYS A 153 -0.20 1.47 -8.80
N GLY A 154 -0.78 0.31 -8.49
CA GLY A 154 -0.04 -0.95 -8.37
C GLY A 154 0.64 -1.31 -9.69
N ARG A 155 -0.07 -1.18 -10.82
CA ARG A 155 0.49 -1.44 -12.15
C ARG A 155 1.61 -0.47 -12.51
N THR A 156 1.44 0.83 -12.24
CA THR A 156 2.47 1.82 -12.52
C THR A 156 3.75 1.57 -11.71
N ILE A 157 3.61 1.24 -10.41
CA ILE A 157 4.77 0.89 -9.57
C ILE A 157 5.44 -0.40 -10.06
N ALA A 158 4.64 -1.43 -10.38
CA ALA A 158 5.17 -2.69 -10.91
C ALA A 158 5.87 -2.50 -12.26
N GLY A 159 5.39 -1.57 -13.10
CA GLY A 159 6.06 -1.17 -14.33
C GLY A 159 7.47 -0.62 -14.07
N GLY A 160 7.61 0.31 -13.13
CA GLY A 160 8.93 0.84 -12.76
C GLY A 160 9.88 -0.21 -12.17
N VAL A 161 9.34 -1.18 -11.42
CA VAL A 161 10.12 -2.34 -10.94
C VAL A 161 10.60 -3.19 -12.13
N LEU A 162 9.71 -3.56 -13.04
CA LEU A 162 10.05 -4.36 -14.21
C LEU A 162 11.08 -3.65 -15.09
N GLU A 163 10.88 -2.36 -15.35
CA GLU A 163 11.81 -1.51 -16.10
C GLU A 163 13.20 -1.52 -15.45
N SER A 164 13.28 -1.36 -14.13
CA SER A 164 14.55 -1.41 -13.41
C SER A 164 15.26 -2.76 -13.54
N ILE A 165 14.52 -3.86 -13.50
CA ILE A 165 15.09 -5.21 -13.66
C ILE A 165 15.63 -5.38 -15.08
N LEU A 166 14.82 -5.05 -16.08
CA LEU A 166 15.21 -5.16 -17.49
C LEU A 166 16.42 -4.28 -17.79
N ALA A 167 16.44 -3.03 -17.32
CA ALA A 167 17.56 -2.12 -17.54
C ALA A 167 18.87 -2.57 -16.88
N HIS A 168 18.80 -3.25 -15.73
CA HIS A 168 19.98 -3.77 -15.04
C HIS A 168 20.60 -4.96 -15.78
N PHE A 169 19.78 -5.96 -16.15
CA PHE A 169 20.29 -7.19 -16.76
C PHE A 169 20.48 -7.10 -18.28
N ALA A 170 19.79 -6.21 -18.98
CA ALA A 170 20.07 -5.96 -20.40
C ALA A 170 21.46 -5.35 -20.61
N LYS A 171 21.94 -4.50 -19.68
CA LYS A 171 23.27 -3.89 -19.73
C LYS A 171 24.42 -4.87 -19.43
N GLN A 172 24.14 -6.04 -18.87
CA GLN A 172 25.17 -7.04 -18.56
C GLN A 172 25.45 -8.00 -19.73
N ASN A 173 24.65 -7.94 -20.79
CA ASN A 173 24.75 -8.80 -21.98
C ASN A 173 25.32 -8.09 -23.21
N ILE A 174 25.94 -6.91 -23.03
CA ILE A 174 26.65 -6.12 -24.05
C ILE A 174 28.06 -5.86 -23.53
#